data_AF-T0LZG7-F1
#
_entry.id   AF-T0LZG7-F1
#
_cell.length_a   1.000
_cell.length_b   1.000
_cell.length_c   1.000
_cell.angle_alpha   90.00
_cell.angle_beta   90.00
_cell.angle_gamma   90.00
#
_symmetry.space_group_name_H-M   'P 1'
#
loop_
_entity.id
_entity.type
_entity.pdbx_description
1 polymer ?
#
loop_
_entity_poly.entity_id
_entity_poly.type
_entity_poly.pdbx_seq_one_letter_code
_entity_poly.pdbx_strand_id
1 'polypeptide(L)'
;MDEDAATFGFLITAVAVFVTGMVWQSLWSLLLAMTISGNLFYETIGIAGFILAFIGALVLLYCALVLLAYVIIFAVIFGIPACLVYLVLGLEYSIVLAGIIGIIALVYLVETRTVKVEHYTITLNPHRRYIIKR
;
A
#
# COMPACT_ATOMS: atom_id res chain seq x y z
N MET A 1 -25.46 1.49 12.22
CA MET A 1 -24.27 2.12 11.64
C MET A 1 -23.16 1.11 11.88
N ASP A 2 -22.53 0.61 10.81
CA ASP A 2 -21.56 -0.48 10.93
C ASP A 2 -20.33 0.04 11.70
N GLU A 3 -20.00 -0.61 12.81
CA GLU A 3 -18.93 -0.19 13.73
C GLU A 3 -17.58 -0.07 13.01
N ASP A 4 -17.36 -0.91 12.01
CA ASP A 4 -16.18 -0.89 11.12
C ASP A 4 -16.09 0.38 10.27
N ALA A 5 -17.23 0.89 9.77
CA ALA A 5 -17.26 2.11 9.00
C ALA A 5 -16.98 3.34 9.88
N ALA A 6 -17.47 3.32 11.13
CA ALA A 6 -17.24 4.38 12.11
C ALA A 6 -15.76 4.45 12.53
N THR A 7 -15.16 3.30 12.83
CA THR A 7 -13.75 3.19 13.22
C THR A 7 -12.81 3.57 12.08
N PHE A 8 -13.10 3.10 10.86
CA PHE A 8 -12.32 3.48 9.67
C PHE A 8 -12.42 4.98 9.38
N GLY A 9 -13.63 5.55 9.47
CA GLY A 9 -13.86 6.99 9.33
C GLY A 9 -13.06 7.80 10.36
N PHE A 10 -13.04 7.36 11.62
CA PHE A 10 -12.26 8.00 12.68
C PHE A 10 -10.74 7.93 12.44
N LEU A 11 -10.23 6.80 11.96
CA LEU A 11 -8.81 6.67 11.63
C LEU A 11 -8.40 7.59 10.47
N ILE A 12 -9.24 7.68 9.44
CA ILE A 12 -9.00 8.60 8.31
C ILE A 12 -8.98 10.05 8.79
N THR A 13 -9.94 10.46 9.61
CA THR A 13 -9.98 11.84 10.12
C THR A 13 -8.80 12.15 11.02
N ALA A 14 -8.37 11.22 11.88
CA ALA A 14 -7.18 11.38 12.70
C ALA A 14 -5.91 11.61 11.85
N VAL A 15 -5.72 10.79 10.81
CA VAL A 15 -4.61 10.94 9.86
C VAL A 15 -4.73 12.25 9.09
N ALA A 16 -5.91 12.61 8.61
CA ALA A 16 -6.14 13.84 7.87
C ALA A 16 -5.83 15.09 8.72
N VAL A 17 -6.25 15.11 9.99
CA VAL A 17 -5.95 16.22 10.92
C VAL A 17 -4.45 16.35 11.14
N PHE A 18 -3.74 15.23 11.35
CA PHE A 18 -2.30 15.26 11.53
C PHE A 18 -1.56 15.76 10.27
N VAL A 19 -1.90 15.22 9.09
CA VAL A 19 -1.31 15.65 7.81
C VAL A 19 -1.61 17.12 7.54
N THR A 20 -2.85 17.56 7.81
CA THR A 20 -3.24 18.96 7.68
C THR A 20 -2.44 19.84 8.63
N GLY A 21 -2.15 19.40 9.85
CA GLY A 21 -1.26 20.12 10.78
C GLY A 21 0.19 20.20 10.29
N MET A 22 0.69 19.19 9.57
CA MET A 22 2.03 19.27 8.95
C MET A 22 2.07 20.27 7.78
N VAL A 23 1.00 20.35 6.98
CA VAL A 23 0.91 21.26 5.83
C VAL A 23 0.59 22.69 6.26
N TRP A 24 -0.32 22.84 7.23
CA TRP A 24 -0.79 24.12 7.74
C TRP A 24 -0.28 24.37 9.15
N GLN A 25 0.93 24.91 9.24
CA GLN A 25 1.62 25.09 10.53
C GLN A 25 0.88 26.00 11.54
N SER A 26 0.05 26.95 11.09
CA SER A 26 -0.74 27.79 12.00
C SER A 26 -1.95 27.07 12.62
N LEU A 27 -2.26 25.85 12.18
CA LEU A 27 -3.27 24.99 12.81
C LEU A 27 -2.89 24.67 14.26
N TRP A 28 -1.60 24.49 14.55
CA TRP A 28 -1.11 24.24 15.91
C TRP A 28 -1.31 25.44 16.84
N SER A 29 -0.99 26.64 16.36
CA SER A 29 -1.23 27.87 17.12
C SER A 29 -2.72 28.11 17.36
N LEU A 30 -3.57 27.76 16.39
CA LEU A 30 -5.02 27.87 16.52
C LEU A 30 -5.56 26.89 17.56
N LEU A 31 -5.14 25.61 17.51
CA LEU A 31 -5.53 24.61 18.49
C LEU A 31 -5.06 25.00 19.91
N LEU A 32 -3.83 25.48 20.07
CA LEU A 32 -3.35 26.00 21.35
C LEU A 32 -4.17 27.19 21.86
N ALA A 33 -4.48 28.15 20.98
CA ALA A 33 -5.30 29.30 21.34
C ALA A 33 -6.72 28.89 21.76
N MET A 34 -7.30 27.88 21.11
CA MET A 34 -8.59 27.32 21.49
C MET A 34 -8.54 26.64 22.86
N THR A 35 -7.49 25.88 23.15
CA THR A 35 -7.28 25.23 24.46
C THR A 35 -7.14 26.24 25.60
N ILE A 36 -6.50 27.38 25.37
CA ILE A 36 -6.23 28.40 26.41
C ILE A 36 -7.31 29.50 26.43
N SER A 37 -8.35 29.40 25.60
CA SER A 37 -9.36 30.46 25.39
C SER A 37 -10.23 30.77 26.62
N GLY A 38 -10.26 29.90 27.63
CA GLY A 38 -11.12 30.04 28.81
C GLY A 38 -12.61 29.76 28.54
N ASN A 39 -12.97 29.39 27.31
CA ASN A 39 -14.30 28.94 26.94
C ASN A 39 -14.32 27.41 26.82
N LEU A 40 -15.13 26.76 27.65
CA LEU A 40 -15.26 25.29 27.70
C LEU A 40 -15.52 24.65 26.32
N PHE A 41 -16.29 25.32 25.45
CA PHE A 41 -16.58 24.79 24.12
C PHE A 41 -15.33 24.75 23.24
N TYR A 42 -14.57 25.85 23.18
CA TYR A 42 -13.34 25.93 22.39
C TYR A 42 -12.22 25.08 22.99
N GLU A 43 -12.13 25.02 24.32
CA GLU A 43 -11.17 24.18 25.02
C GLU A 43 -11.36 22.70 24.68
N THR A 44 -12.61 22.23 24.68
CA THR A 44 -12.94 20.85 24.30
C THR A 44 -12.54 20.54 22.85
N ILE A 45 -12.77 21.48 21.92
CA ILE A 45 -12.37 21.33 20.51
C ILE A 45 -10.85 21.29 20.38
N GLY A 46 -10.13 22.17 21.08
CA GLY A 46 -8.66 22.22 21.08
C GLY A 46 -8.06 20.90 21.56
N ILE A 47 -8.51 20.39 22.72
CA ILE A 47 -8.05 19.13 23.29
C ILE A 47 -8.38 17.95 22.36
N ALA A 48 -9.61 17.88 21.83
CA ALA A 48 -10.00 16.84 20.89
C ALA A 48 -9.13 16.85 19.62
N GLY A 49 -8.83 18.04 19.09
CA GLY A 49 -7.93 18.20 17.94
C GLY A 49 -6.50 17.70 18.21
N PHE A 50 -5.96 17.97 19.40
CA PHE A 50 -4.65 17.42 19.80
C PHE A 50 -4.66 15.90 19.93
N ILE A 51 -5.70 15.33 20.52
CA ILE A 51 -5.85 13.87 20.65
C ILE A 51 -5.96 13.22 19.27
N LEU A 52 -6.78 13.78 18.37
CA LEU A 52 -6.91 13.31 16.98
C LEU A 52 -5.57 13.36 16.24
N ALA A 53 -4.85 14.48 16.34
CA ALA A 53 -3.53 14.62 15.72
C ALA A 53 -2.52 13.59 16.28
N PHE A 54 -2.53 13.35 17.59
CA PHE A 54 -1.65 12.37 18.22
C PHE A 54 -1.96 10.94 17.75
N ILE A 55 -3.24 10.57 17.67
CA ILE A 55 -3.65 9.27 17.12
C ILE A 55 -3.23 9.15 15.65
N GLY A 56 -3.42 10.19 14.84
CA GLY A 56 -2.97 10.23 13.45
C GLY A 56 -1.47 10.01 13.31
N ALA A 57 -0.66 10.62 14.18
CA ALA A 57 0.78 10.44 14.22
C ALA A 57 1.17 8.98 14.53
N LEU A 58 0.51 8.35 15.51
CA LEU A 58 0.76 6.96 15.88
C LEU A 58 0.42 6.00 14.74
N VAL A 59 -0.68 6.23 14.03
CA VAL A 59 -1.08 5.41 12.87
C VAL A 59 -0.03 5.51 11.77
N LEU A 60 0.43 6.73 11.43
CA LEU A 60 1.47 6.92 10.42
C LEU A 60 2.80 6.30 10.83
N LEU A 61 3.19 6.42 12.11
CA LEU A 61 4.39 5.77 12.65
C LEU A 61 4.30 4.25 12.49
N TYR A 62 3.16 3.65 12.85
CA TYR A 62 2.94 2.23 12.71
C TYR A 62 3.02 1.79 11.24
N CYS A 63 2.35 2.49 10.32
CA CYS A 63 2.45 2.22 8.89
C CYS A 63 3.88 2.35 8.37
N ALA A 64 4.64 3.35 8.82
CA ALA A 64 6.04 3.54 8.44
C ALA A 64 6.93 2.39 8.92
N LEU A 65 6.72 1.89 10.14
CA LEU A 65 7.46 0.74 10.67
C LEU A 65 7.15 -0.54 9.89
N VAL A 66 5.88 -0.77 9.55
CA VAL A 66 5.47 -1.91 8.72
C VAL A 66 6.12 -1.82 7.34
N LEU A 67 6.04 -0.66 6.69
CA LEU A 67 6.68 -0.43 5.40
C LEU A 67 8.19 -0.64 5.46
N LEU A 68 8.86 -0.18 6.52
CA LEU A 68 10.28 -0.38 6.73
C LEU A 68 10.64 -1.87 6.84
N ALA A 69 9.85 -2.64 7.60
CA ALA A 69 10.03 -4.09 7.69
C ALA A 69 9.89 -4.76 6.31
N TYR A 70 8.88 -4.36 5.53
CA TYR A 70 8.70 -4.86 4.15
C TYR A 70 9.89 -4.52 3.25
N VAL A 71 10.41 -3.29 3.33
CA VAL A 71 11.58 -2.86 2.55
C VAL A 71 12.81 -3.68 2.93
N ILE A 72 13.03 -3.96 4.21
CA ILE A 72 14.15 -4.80 4.67
C ILE A 72 14.02 -6.22 4.12
N ILE A 73 12.85 -6.83 4.26
CA ILE A 73 12.59 -8.19 3.75
C ILE A 73 12.83 -8.24 2.24
N PHE A 74 12.31 -7.26 1.50
CA PHE A 74 12.49 -7.17 0.06
C PHE A 74 13.97 -6.98 -0.31
N ALA A 75 14.70 -6.14 0.41
CA ALA A 75 16.13 -5.92 0.21
C ALA A 75 16.96 -7.18 0.48
N VAL A 76 16.57 -8.00 1.47
CA VAL A 76 17.25 -9.27 1.74
C VAL A 76 16.96 -10.31 0.65
N ILE A 77 15.70 -10.45 0.24
CA ILE A 77 15.28 -11.46 -0.75
C ILE A 77 15.77 -11.12 -2.15
N PHE A 78 15.66 -9.85 -2.57
CA PHE A 78 15.98 -9.45 -3.94
C PHE A 78 17.26 -8.63 -4.03
N GLY A 79 17.51 -7.74 -3.07
CA GLY A 79 18.66 -6.85 -3.08
C GLY A 79 19.99 -7.58 -2.90
N ILE A 80 20.11 -8.52 -1.95
CA ILE A 80 21.35 -9.29 -1.73
C ILE A 80 21.68 -10.14 -2.96
N PRO A 81 20.77 -10.94 -3.53
CA PRO A 81 21.06 -11.68 -4.76
C PRO A 81 21.40 -10.77 -5.93
N ALA A 82 20.70 -9.64 -6.10
CA ALA A 82 21.02 -8.68 -7.15
C ALA A 82 22.42 -8.07 -6.98
N CYS A 83 22.83 -7.78 -5.73
CA CYS A 83 24.17 -7.28 -5.42
C CYS A 83 25.26 -8.33 -5.70
N LEU A 84 25.00 -9.60 -5.38
CA LEU A 84 25.93 -10.69 -5.70
C LEU A 84 26.09 -10.87 -7.21
N VAL A 85 24.99 -10.85 -7.97
CA VAL A 85 25.01 -10.88 -9.44
C VAL A 85 25.82 -9.70 -9.97
N TYR A 86 25.59 -8.51 -9.43
CA TYR A 86 26.35 -7.31 -9.78
C TYR A 86 27.85 -7.45 -9.54
N LEU A 87 28.26 -7.97 -8.38
CA LEU A 87 29.67 -8.14 -8.05
C LEU A 87 30.36 -9.19 -8.93
N VAL A 88 29.64 -10.23 -9.37
CA VAL A 88 30.18 -11.29 -10.22
C VAL A 88 30.25 -10.89 -11.69
N LEU A 89 29.22 -10.21 -12.21
CA LEU A 89 29.10 -9.88 -13.63
C LEU A 89 29.62 -8.47 -13.97
N GLY A 90 29.75 -7.58 -12.99
CA GLY A 90 30.02 -6.17 -13.23
C GLY A 90 28.77 -5.39 -13.69
N LEU A 91 28.88 -4.07 -13.72
CA LEU A 91 27.76 -3.16 -13.97
C LEU A 91 27.16 -3.34 -15.37
N GLU A 92 28.00 -3.44 -16.39
CA GLU A 92 27.59 -3.52 -17.80
C GLU A 92 26.73 -4.76 -18.06
N TYR A 93 27.22 -5.93 -17.66
CA TYR A 93 26.52 -7.20 -17.88
C TYR A 93 25.29 -7.37 -16.99
N SER A 94 25.28 -6.76 -15.80
CA SER A 94 24.13 -6.80 -14.88
C SER A 94 22.96 -5.98 -15.40
N ILE A 95 23.21 -4.83 -16.03
CA ILE A 95 22.18 -4.02 -16.69
C ILE A 95 21.60 -4.76 -17.90
N VAL A 96 22.45 -5.38 -18.72
CA VAL A 96 22.01 -6.19 -19.87
C VAL A 96 21.15 -7.37 -19.39
N LEU A 97 21.57 -8.07 -18.34
CA LEU A 97 20.82 -9.18 -17.76
C LEU A 97 19.45 -8.73 -17.22
N ALA A 98 19.40 -7.61 -16.49
CA ALA A 98 18.15 -7.04 -16.01
C ALA A 98 17.21 -6.67 -17.17
N GLY A 99 17.75 -6.11 -18.25
CA GLY A 99 17.00 -5.81 -19.47
C GLY A 99 16.38 -7.06 -20.11
N ILE A 100 17.16 -8.15 -20.24
CA ILE A 100 16.68 -9.42 -20.81
C ILE A 100 15.57 -10.03 -19.94
N ILE A 101 15.76 -10.08 -18.62
CA ILE A 101 14.75 -10.58 -17.69
C ILE A 101 13.46 -9.74 -17.79
N GLY A 102 13.60 -8.41 -17.88
CA GLY A 102 12.47 -7.50 -18.06
C GLY A 102 11.69 -7.76 -19.35
N ILE A 103 12.38 -7.99 -20.47
CA ILE A 103 11.75 -8.34 -21.75
C ILE A 103 11.01 -9.67 -21.65
N ILE A 104 11.62 -10.70 -21.05
CA ILE A 104 10.97 -12.01 -20.84
C ILE A 104 9.70 -11.87 -19.99
N ALA A 105 9.78 -11.13 -18.88
CA ALA A 105 8.62 -10.90 -18.01
C ALA A 105 7.49 -10.15 -18.75
N LEU A 106 7.83 -9.18 -19.60
CA LEU A 106 6.86 -8.42 -20.39
C LEU A 106 6.18 -9.33 -21.42
N VAL A 107 6.96 -10.16 -22.13
CA VAL A 107 6.43 -11.15 -23.07
C VAL A 107 5.50 -12.13 -22.35
N TYR A 108 5.91 -12.65 -21.19
CA TYR A 108 5.08 -13.56 -20.38
C TYR A 108 3.76 -12.89 -19.91
N LEU A 109 3.82 -11.62 -19.54
CA LEU A 109 2.63 -10.87 -19.11
C LEU A 109 1.67 -10.60 -20.28
N VAL A 110 2.20 -10.36 -21.48
CA VAL A 110 1.39 -10.26 -22.71
C VAL A 110 0.77 -11.62 -23.03
N GLU A 111 1.56 -12.69 -23.02
CA GLU A 111 1.10 -14.05 -23.32
C GLU A 111 -0.05 -14.46 -22.38
N THR A 112 0.12 -14.28 -21.06
CA THR A 112 -0.92 -14.57 -20.06
C THR A 112 -2.18 -13.72 -20.19
N ARG A 113 -2.11 -12.51 -20.76
CA ARG A 113 -3.32 -11.72 -21.10
C ARG A 113 -3.96 -12.12 -22.42
N THR A 114 -3.21 -12.71 -23.35
CA THR A 114 -3.72 -13.12 -24.67
C THR A 114 -4.32 -14.52 -24.68
N VAL A 115 -3.93 -15.39 -23.74
CA VAL A 115 -4.48 -16.74 -23.63
C VAL A 115 -5.78 -16.70 -22.83
N LYS A 116 -6.91 -16.59 -23.53
CA LYS A 116 -8.21 -17.01 -22.97
C LYS A 116 -8.12 -18.49 -22.63
N VAL A 117 -8.16 -18.82 -21.35
CA VAL A 117 -8.30 -20.21 -20.89
C VAL A 117 -9.73 -20.64 -21.24
N GLU A 118 -9.91 -21.19 -22.43
CA GLU A 118 -11.16 -21.84 -22.83
C GLU A 118 -11.29 -23.15 -22.05
N HIS A 119 -12.13 -23.14 -21.01
CA HIS A 119 -12.50 -24.36 -20.30
C HIS A 119 -13.38 -25.24 -21.19
N TYR A 120 -12.74 -26.10 -21.99
CA TYR A 120 -13.43 -27.19 -22.68
C TYR A 120 -13.77 -28.29 -21.67
N THR A 121 -15.01 -28.29 -21.16
CA THR A 121 -15.56 -29.43 -20.41
C THR A 121 -15.88 -30.56 -21.38
N ILE A 122 -14.88 -31.39 -21.70
CA ILE A 122 -15.08 -32.61 -22.48
C ILE A 122 -15.70 -33.67 -21.55
N THR A 123 -17.02 -33.79 -21.57
CA THR A 123 -17.71 -34.93 -20.95
C THR A 123 -17.61 -36.14 -21.88
N LEU A 124 -16.65 -37.04 -21.60
CA LEU A 124 -16.52 -38.32 -22.30
C LEU A 124 -17.65 -39.27 -21.85
N ASN A 125 -18.75 -39.29 -22.60
CA ASN A 125 -19.71 -40.40 -22.55
C ASN A 125 -19.38 -41.38 -23.69
N PRO A 126 -19.08 -42.67 -23.42
CA PRO A 126 -18.50 -43.60 -24.40
C PRO A 126 -19.36 -43.91 -25.64
N HIS A 127 -20.60 -43.43 -25.72
CA HIS A 127 -21.50 -43.77 -26.83
C HIS A 127 -21.94 -42.61 -27.72
N ARG A 128 -21.69 -41.33 -27.39
CA ARG A 128 -21.92 -40.18 -28.29
C ARG A 128 -21.22 -38.92 -27.78
N ARG A 129 -20.37 -38.31 -28.63
CA ARG A 129 -19.77 -36.98 -28.39
C ARG A 129 -20.82 -35.90 -28.64
N TYR A 130 -21.19 -35.16 -27.61
CA TYR A 130 -21.89 -33.87 -27.77
C TYR A 130 -20.93 -32.76 -27.34
N ILE A 131 -20.56 -31.90 -28.28
CA ILE A 131 -19.78 -30.68 -28.00
C ILE A 131 -20.81 -29.59 -27.73
N ILE A 132 -21.02 -29.24 -26.47
CA ILE A 132 -21.87 -28.12 -26.07
C ILE A 132 -20.98 -26.87 -26.06
N LYS A 133 -21.18 -25.97 -27.03
CA LYS A 133 -20.60 -24.62 -27.02
C LYS A 133 -21.39 -23.76 -26.03
N ARG A 134 -20.69 -23.05 -25.14
CA ARG A 134 -21.23 -21.90 -24.41
C ARG A 134 -20.49 -20.65 -24.84
#